data_AF-A0A395I335-F1
#
_entry.id   AF-A0A395I335-F1
#
_cell.length_a   1.000
_cell.length_b   1.000
_cell.length_c   1.000
_cell.angle_alpha   90.00
_cell.angle_beta   90.00
_cell.angle_gamma   90.00
#
_symmetry.space_group_name_H-M   'P 1'
#
loop_
_entity.id
_entity.type
_entity.pdbx_description
1 polymer ?
#
loop_
_entity_poly.entity_id
_entity_poly.type
_entity_poly.pdbx_seq_one_letter_code
_entity_poly.pdbx_strand_id
1 'polypeptide(L)'
;LRMHRNSTTLSTPETYWGQFEEISKYNTHLNVVERLWTAWYAWMQNDVLATGIMSFMMHELIYFGRSLPWIFIDSLGFFKNYKIQSNKVPSLREQWDCAKFVLLSHFTVELPQIW
;
A
#
# COMPACT_ATOMS: atom_id res chain seq x y z
N LEU A 1 -42.92 -28.98 19.07
CA LEU A 1 -41.63 -29.10 18.34
C LEU A 1 -41.13 -27.68 18.03
N ARG A 2 -40.32 -27.10 18.91
CA ARG A 2 -39.78 -25.74 18.75
C ARG A 2 -38.40 -25.87 18.10
N MET A 3 -38.32 -25.63 16.79
CA MET A 3 -37.04 -25.56 16.08
C MET A 3 -36.30 -24.32 16.57
N HIS A 4 -35.31 -24.51 17.44
CA HIS A 4 -34.32 -23.47 17.73
C HIS A 4 -33.44 -23.31 16.48
N ARG A 5 -33.65 -22.20 15.78
CA ARG A 5 -32.75 -21.68 14.75
C ARG A 5 -31.50 -21.19 15.49
N ASN A 6 -30.56 -22.09 15.79
CA ASN A 6 -29.21 -21.68 16.16
C ASN A 6 -28.51 -21.25 14.87
N SER A 7 -28.77 -20.01 14.47
CA SER A 7 -27.85 -19.29 13.61
C SER A 7 -26.57 -19.08 14.41
N THR A 8 -25.64 -20.03 14.35
CA THR A 8 -24.23 -19.72 14.56
C THR A 8 -23.80 -18.85 13.39
N THR A 9 -24.22 -17.59 13.39
CA THR A 9 -23.39 -16.53 12.85
C THR A 9 -22.15 -16.57 13.71
N LEU A 10 -21.13 -17.32 13.28
CA LEU A 10 -19.77 -17.01 13.66
C LEU A 10 -19.64 -15.54 13.28
N SER A 11 -19.78 -14.66 14.26
CA SER A 11 -19.68 -13.22 14.08
C SER A 11 -18.23 -12.98 13.72
N THR A 12 -17.89 -13.17 12.45
CA THR A 12 -16.64 -12.70 11.88
C THR A 12 -16.58 -11.23 12.27
N PRO A 13 -15.58 -10.80 13.05
CA PRO A 13 -15.47 -9.39 13.38
C PRO A 13 -15.60 -8.57 12.09
N GLU A 14 -16.64 -7.76 12.00
CA GLU A 14 -16.94 -6.90 10.83
C GLU A 14 -15.80 -5.89 10.59
N THR A 15 -14.98 -5.66 11.61
CA THR A 15 -13.88 -4.70 11.61
C THR A 15 -12.54 -5.40 11.42
N TYR A 16 -11.69 -4.84 10.56
CA TYR A 16 -10.31 -5.28 10.32
C TYR A 16 -9.52 -5.58 11.60
N TRP A 17 -9.57 -4.68 12.60
CA TRP A 17 -8.86 -4.85 13.85
C TRP A 17 -9.38 -6.01 14.70
N GLY A 18 -10.68 -6.31 14.63
CA GLY A 18 -11.24 -7.48 15.29
C GLY A 18 -10.72 -8.78 14.66
N GLN A 19 -10.62 -8.83 13.32
CA GLN A 19 -10.02 -9.97 12.61
C GLN A 19 -8.56 -10.15 12.99
N PHE A 20 -7.80 -9.04 13.06
CA PHE A 20 -6.40 -9.07 13.48
C PHE A 20 -6.24 -9.60 14.92
N GLU A 21 -7.08 -9.16 15.86
CA GLU A 21 -7.03 -9.64 17.24
C GLU A 21 -7.34 -11.15 17.35
N GLU A 22 -8.33 -11.65 16.62
CA GLU A 22 -8.64 -13.08 16.59
C GLU A 22 -7.50 -13.88 15.98
N ILE A 23 -7.01 -13.47 14.81
CA ILE A 23 -5.89 -14.14 14.12
C ILE A 23 -4.64 -14.11 15.00
N SER A 24 -4.38 -13.01 15.71
CA SER A 24 -3.23 -12.89 16.60
C SER A 24 -3.32 -13.78 17.84
N LYS A 25 -4.53 -14.08 18.34
CA LYS A 25 -4.77 -15.03 19.44
C LYS A 25 -4.47 -16.47 19.03
N TYR A 26 -4.87 -16.88 17.83
CA TYR A 26 -4.72 -18.26 17.36
C TYR A 26 -3.39 -18.52 16.62
N ASN A 27 -2.82 -17.51 15.96
CA ASN A 27 -1.62 -17.64 15.13
C ASN A 27 -0.42 -16.89 15.73
N THR A 28 -0.11 -17.21 16.99
CA THR A 28 1.01 -16.59 17.73
C THR A 28 2.39 -16.93 17.16
N HIS A 29 2.50 -17.89 16.25
CA HIS A 29 3.72 -18.28 15.58
C HIS A 29 4.09 -17.38 14.39
N LEU A 30 3.12 -16.66 13.81
CA LEU A 30 3.32 -15.80 12.66
C LEU A 30 3.91 -14.45 13.06
N ASN A 31 4.69 -13.83 12.20
CA ASN A 31 5.17 -12.46 12.41
C ASN A 31 4.01 -11.44 12.27
N VAL A 32 4.17 -10.25 12.83
CA VAL A 32 3.09 -9.24 12.85
C VAL A 32 2.61 -8.88 11.44
N VAL A 33 3.53 -8.80 10.47
CA VAL A 33 3.21 -8.53 9.06
C VAL A 33 2.35 -9.63 8.46
N GLU A 34 2.68 -10.89 8.74
CA GLU A 34 1.93 -12.05 8.23
C GLU A 34 0.51 -12.09 8.86
N ARG A 35 0.38 -11.75 10.14
CA ARG A 35 -0.94 -11.62 10.79
C ARG A 35 -1.78 -10.50 10.18
N LEU A 36 -1.18 -9.35 9.89
CA LEU A 36 -1.85 -8.23 9.21
C LEU A 36 -2.27 -8.61 7.79
N TRP A 37 -1.43 -9.39 7.09
CA TRP A 37 -1.73 -9.95 5.77
C TRP A 37 -2.93 -10.90 5.85
N THR A 38 -2.94 -11.87 6.77
CA THR A 38 -4.07 -12.79 6.92
C THR A 38 -5.35 -12.05 7.32
N ALA A 39 -5.25 -11.03 8.20
CA ALA A 39 -6.39 -10.20 8.59
C ALA A 39 -6.96 -9.40 7.41
N TRP A 40 -6.12 -8.98 6.46
CA TRP A 40 -6.57 -8.30 5.24
C TRP A 40 -7.42 -9.22 4.36
N TYR A 41 -6.95 -10.45 4.11
CA TYR A 41 -7.71 -11.44 3.34
C TYR A 41 -9.02 -11.82 4.03
N ALA A 42 -8.99 -11.99 5.35
CA ALA A 42 -10.18 -12.29 6.15
C ALA A 42 -11.19 -11.13 6.16
N TRP A 43 -10.74 -9.87 6.13
CA TRP A 43 -11.64 -8.71 6.09
C TRP A 43 -12.25 -8.48 4.71
N MET A 44 -11.47 -8.66 3.64
CA MET A 44 -11.91 -8.39 2.26
C MET A 44 -12.91 -9.42 1.71
N GLN A 45 -12.89 -10.66 2.23
CA GLN A 45 -13.79 -11.78 1.82
C GLN A 45 -13.74 -12.16 0.32
N ASN A 46 -12.87 -11.53 -0.49
CA ASN A 46 -12.68 -11.79 -1.92
C ASN A 46 -11.19 -11.79 -2.25
N ASP A 47 -10.66 -12.95 -2.63
CA ASP A 47 -9.23 -13.16 -2.87
C ASP A 47 -8.68 -12.35 -4.05
N VAL A 48 -9.50 -12.13 -5.09
CA VAL A 48 -9.09 -11.38 -6.30
C VAL A 48 -8.92 -9.90 -5.95
N LEU A 49 -9.88 -9.32 -5.22
CA LEU A 49 -9.80 -7.92 -4.80
C LEU A 49 -8.74 -7.72 -3.72
N ALA A 50 -8.63 -8.64 -2.76
CA ALA A 50 -7.64 -8.57 -1.70
C ALA A 50 -6.21 -8.58 -2.27
N THR A 51 -5.95 -9.48 -3.23
CA THR A 51 -4.65 -9.60 -3.88
C THR A 51 -4.37 -8.43 -4.80
N GLY A 52 -5.35 -8.00 -5.61
CA GLY A 52 -5.19 -6.88 -6.56
C GLY A 52 -4.89 -5.56 -5.87
N ILE A 53 -5.56 -5.25 -4.75
CA ILE A 53 -5.28 -4.02 -3.99
C ILE A 53 -3.90 -4.10 -3.32
N MET A 54 -3.55 -5.26 -2.76
CA MET A 54 -2.26 -5.46 -2.10
C MET A 54 -1.08 -5.35 -3.09
N SER A 55 -1.19 -6.02 -4.25
CA SER A 55 -0.16 -5.98 -5.30
C SER A 55 0.02 -4.58 -5.85
N PHE A 56 -1.08 -3.87 -6.10
CA PHE A 56 -1.07 -2.49 -6.56
C PHE A 56 -0.37 -1.56 -5.57
N MET A 57 -0.77 -1.60 -4.28
CA MET A 57 -0.13 -0.79 -3.24
C MET A 57 1.36 -1.09 -3.08
N MET A 58 1.75 -2.38 -3.10
CA MET A 58 3.16 -2.77 -3.02
C MET A 58 3.96 -2.27 -4.22
N HIS A 59 3.44 -2.42 -5.44
CA HIS A 59 4.08 -1.96 -6.68
C HIS A 59 4.33 -0.47 -6.62
N GLU A 60 3.31 0.33 -6.31
CA GLU A 60 3.45 1.78 -6.26
C GLU A 60 4.39 2.23 -5.14
N LEU A 61 4.30 1.63 -3.95
CA LEU A 61 5.17 2.00 -2.84
C LEU A 61 6.64 1.73 -3.17
N ILE A 62 6.95 0.57 -3.77
CA ILE A 62 8.31 0.24 -4.17
C ILE A 62 8.76 1.14 -5.34
N TYR A 63 7.91 1.32 -6.34
CA TYR A 63 8.23 2.10 -7.53
C TYR A 63 8.52 3.56 -7.20
N PHE A 64 7.59 4.24 -6.53
CA PHE A 64 7.76 5.63 -6.10
C PHE A 64 8.80 5.74 -4.97
N GLY A 65 8.80 4.82 -4.03
CA GLY A 65 9.73 4.78 -2.91
C GLY A 65 11.20 4.73 -3.34
N ARG A 66 11.52 4.06 -4.45
CA ARG A 66 12.89 4.03 -4.99
C ARG A 66 13.40 5.39 -5.44
N SER A 67 12.52 6.30 -5.85
CA SER A 67 12.88 7.65 -6.29
C SER A 67 13.03 8.65 -5.14
N LEU A 68 12.36 8.39 -4.00
CA LEU A 68 12.36 9.29 -2.83
C LEU A 68 13.76 9.60 -2.25
N PRO A 69 14.68 8.63 -2.08
CA PRO A 69 16.03 8.92 -1.61
C PRO A 69 16.76 9.94 -2.49
N TRP A 70 16.62 9.82 -3.81
CA TRP A 70 17.27 10.72 -4.75
C TRP A 70 16.72 12.13 -4.71
N ILE A 71 15.39 12.27 -4.59
CA ILE A 71 14.72 13.57 -4.42
C ILE A 71 15.13 14.22 -3.10
N PHE A 72 15.22 13.44 -2.02
CA PHE A 72 15.62 13.93 -0.71
C PHE A 72 17.07 14.44 -0.70
N ILE A 73 18.00 13.71 -1.32
CA ILE A 73 19.40 14.13 -1.42
C ILE A 73 19.55 15.39 -2.29
N ASP A 74 18.75 15.52 -3.36
CA ASP A 74 18.72 16.74 -4.18
C ASP A 74 18.19 17.96 -3.39
N SER A 75 17.16 17.75 -2.57
CA SER A 75 16.60 18.78 -1.68
C SER A 75 17.60 19.27 -0.63
N LEU A 76 18.42 18.38 -0.07
CA LEU A 76 19.49 18.71 0.87
C LEU A 76 20.69 19.43 0.23
N GLY A 77 20.75 19.50 -1.10
CA GLY A 77 21.73 20.31 -1.83
C GLY A 77 23.13 19.70 -1.92
N PHE A 78 23.33 18.44 -1.52
CA PHE A 78 24.62 17.76 -1.57
C PHE A 78 25.20 17.65 -2.99
N PHE A 79 24.35 17.58 -4.01
CA PHE A 79 24.78 17.45 -5.42
C PHE A 79 24.73 18.76 -6.23
N LYS A 80 24.53 19.93 -5.60
CA LYS A 80 24.47 21.21 -6.32
C LYS A 80 25.74 21.52 -7.12
N ASN A 81 26.91 21.14 -6.62
CA ASN A 81 28.21 21.40 -7.26
C ASN A 81 28.58 20.39 -8.37
N TYR A 82 27.85 19.28 -8.49
CA TYR A 82 28.12 18.22 -9.48
C TYR A 82 27.17 18.28 -10.69
N LYS A 83 26.29 19.29 -10.76
CA LYS A 83 25.35 19.46 -11.88
C LYS A 83 26.04 20.15 -13.06
N ILE A 84 25.90 19.54 -14.25
CA ILE A 84 26.45 20.04 -15.52
C ILE A 84 25.81 21.38 -15.96
N GLN A 85 24.62 21.71 -15.46
CA GLN A 85 23.94 22.99 -15.70
C GLN A 85 23.49 23.66 -14.39
N SER A 86 24.26 24.64 -13.90
CA SER A 86 23.98 25.33 -12.63
C SER A 86 22.82 26.34 -12.71
N ASN A 87 22.42 26.80 -13.90
CA ASN A 87 21.42 27.87 -14.07
C ASN A 87 19.96 27.38 -14.08
N LYS A 88 19.71 26.07 -14.12
CA LYS A 88 18.36 25.50 -14.06
C LYS A 88 18.22 24.63 -12.81
N VAL A 89 17.94 25.27 -11.69
CA VAL A 89 17.53 24.57 -10.47
C VAL A 89 16.01 24.40 -10.53
N PRO A 90 15.49 23.16 -10.67
CA PRO A 90 14.05 22.94 -10.65
C PRO A 90 13.50 23.38 -9.30
N SER A 91 12.43 24.18 -9.31
CA SER A 91 11.77 24.57 -8.08
C SER A 91 11.05 23.37 -7.45
N LEU A 92 10.88 23.38 -6.13
CA LEU A 92 10.13 22.33 -5.43
C LEU A 92 8.70 22.16 -5.96
N ARG A 93 8.10 23.25 -6.49
CA ARG A 93 6.76 23.22 -7.08
C ARG A 93 6.74 22.43 -8.39
N GLU A 94 7.69 22.68 -9.28
CA GLU A 94 7.80 21.95 -10.55
C GLU A 94 8.09 20.47 -10.33
N GLN A 95 8.94 20.13 -9.34
CA GLN A 95 9.17 18.73 -8.97
C GLN A 95 7.89 18.05 -8.47
N TRP A 96 7.11 18.74 -7.65
CA TRP A 96 5.85 18.21 -7.12
C TRP A 96 4.80 18.01 -8.22
N ASP A 97 4.70 18.95 -9.16
CA ASP A 97 3.77 18.83 -10.28
C ASP A 97 4.20 17.71 -11.25
N CYS A 98 5.50 17.57 -11.53
CA CYS A 98 6.02 16.44 -12.30
C CYS A 98 5.74 15.10 -11.61
N ALA A 99 5.96 15.01 -10.29
CA ALA A 99 5.67 13.82 -9.51
C ALA A 99 4.19 13.43 -9.58
N LYS A 100 3.27 14.41 -9.47
CA LYS A 100 1.83 14.16 -9.63
C LYS A 100 1.48 13.65 -11.04
N PHE A 101 2.09 14.21 -12.08
CA PHE A 101 1.85 13.75 -13.45
C PHE A 101 2.32 12.32 -13.67
N VAL A 102 3.50 11.96 -13.16
CA VAL A 102 4.01 10.57 -13.21
C VAL A 102 3.11 9.63 -12.42
N LEU A 103 2.67 10.04 -11.23
CA LEU A 103 1.72 9.29 -10.41
C LEU A 103 0.42 9.05 -11.17
N LEU A 104 -0.19 10.10 -11.73
CA LEU A 104 -1.42 10.00 -12.49
C LEU A 104 -1.29 9.09 -13.72
N SER A 105 -0.18 9.19 -14.45
CA SER A 105 0.10 8.31 -15.59
C SER A 105 0.24 6.84 -15.17
N HIS A 106 0.89 6.57 -14.03
CA HIS A 106 1.03 5.21 -13.49
C HIS A 106 -0.34 4.63 -13.09
N PHE A 107 -1.11 5.39 -12.30
CA PHE A 107 -2.46 4.99 -11.90
C PHE A 107 -3.37 4.75 -13.12
N THR A 108 -3.28 5.55 -14.18
CA THR A 108 -4.24 5.43 -15.31
C THR A 108 -3.86 4.35 -16.32
N VAL A 109 -2.58 4.11 -16.54
CA VAL A 109 -2.09 3.20 -17.59
C VAL A 109 -1.69 1.84 -17.03
N GLU A 110 -1.13 1.78 -15.81
CA GLU A 110 -0.60 0.53 -15.24
C GLU A 110 -1.60 -0.22 -14.35
N LEU A 111 -2.63 0.44 -13.77
CA LEU A 111 -3.69 -0.25 -13.00
C LEU A 111 -4.38 -1.38 -13.80
N PRO A 112 -4.74 -1.20 -15.08
CA PRO A 112 -5.31 -2.28 -15.90
C PRO A 112 -4.32 -3.42 -16.19
N GLN A 113 -3.02 -3.19 -16.05
CA GLN A 113 -1.99 -4.20 -16.33
C GLN A 113 -1.62 -5.04 -15.10
N ILE A 114 -1.87 -4.52 -13.89
CA ILE A 114 -1.52 -5.16 -12.61
C ILE A 114 -2.71 -5.91 -12.00
N TRP A 115 -3.96 -5.57 -12.38
CA TRP A 115 -5.18 -6.25 -11.95
C TRP A 115 -5.36 -7.61 -12.67
#